data_AF-A0A4V1SLQ8-F1
#
_entry.id   AF-A0A4V1SLQ8-F1
#
_cell.length_a   1.000
_cell.length_b   1.000
_cell.length_c   1.000
_cell.angle_alpha   90.00
_cell.angle_beta   90.00
_cell.angle_gamma   90.00
#
_symmetry.space_group_name_H-M   'P 1'
#
loop_
_entity.id
_entity.type
_entity.pdbx_description
1 polymer ?
#
loop_
_entity_poly.entity_id
_entity_poly.type
_entity_poly.pdbx_seq_one_letter_code
_entity_poly.pdbx_strand_id
1 'polypeptide(L)'
;MRALFMIVFAFLASPLTGQVVTLDYFFNREFRKSKTGQSERFHYTWEDTAQTGFSIWGHLFRSSGAETVSKDAAPTAANLKGSNVYIIVDPDTEKETGQPNYIQKNHIRAISDWVKSGGVLVLMANDSANTELKHFNKRKLQSLNFS
;
A
#
# COMPACT_ATOMS: atom_id res chain seq x y z
N MET A 1 -47.05 32.21 17.96
CA MET A 1 -46.62 30.81 17.83
C MET A 1 -45.26 30.80 17.14
N ARG A 2 -44.18 30.39 17.81
CA ARG A 2 -42.84 30.28 17.22
C ARG A 2 -42.67 28.84 16.72
N ALA A 3 -42.51 28.64 15.42
CA ALA A 3 -42.22 27.33 14.86
C ALA A 3 -40.75 26.99 15.15
N LEU A 4 -40.53 25.93 15.93
CA LEU A 4 -39.22 25.33 16.18
C LEU A 4 -38.93 24.35 15.03
N PHE A 5 -38.01 24.69 14.15
CA PHE A 5 -37.46 23.75 13.16
C PHE A 5 -36.37 22.91 13.83
N MET A 6 -36.70 21.66 14.19
CA MET A 6 -35.68 20.67 14.54
C MET A 6 -35.09 20.09 13.25
N ILE A 7 -33.86 20.49 12.92
CA ILE A 7 -33.05 19.80 11.91
C ILE A 7 -32.45 18.57 12.58
N VAL A 8 -33.00 17.40 12.28
CA VAL A 8 -32.41 16.12 12.68
C VAL A 8 -31.29 15.80 11.70
N PHE A 9 -30.04 16.00 12.11
CA PHE A 9 -28.89 15.40 11.43
C PHE A 9 -28.85 13.91 11.79
N ALA A 10 -29.48 13.08 10.96
CA ALA A 10 -29.25 11.65 11.00
C ALA A 10 -27.84 11.38 10.44
N PHE A 11 -26.86 11.19 11.32
CA PHE A 11 -25.61 10.53 10.93
C PHE A 11 -25.95 9.08 10.62
N LEU A 12 -26.22 8.78 9.35
CA LEU A 12 -26.14 7.42 8.84
C LEU A 12 -24.66 7.02 8.95
N ALA A 13 -24.31 6.36 10.04
CA ALA A 13 -23.08 5.59 10.13
C ALA A 13 -23.17 4.51 9.06
N SER A 14 -22.69 4.84 7.85
CA SER A 14 -22.46 3.85 6.82
C SER A 14 -21.41 2.91 7.40
N PRO A 15 -21.71 1.62 7.63
CA PRO A 15 -20.65 0.70 7.98
C PRO A 15 -19.66 0.77 6.83
N LEU A 16 -18.40 1.10 7.14
CA LEU A 16 -17.34 1.27 6.14
C LEU A 16 -16.90 -0.11 5.62
N THR A 17 -17.86 -0.95 5.21
CA THR A 17 -17.64 -2.26 4.62
C THR A 17 -17.19 -2.06 3.18
N GLY A 18 -16.06 -2.66 2.80
CA GLY A 18 -15.56 -2.58 1.42
C GLY A 18 -14.41 -1.61 1.19
N GLN A 19 -13.64 -1.24 2.22
CA GLN A 19 -12.33 -0.64 1.97
C GLN A 19 -11.41 -1.65 1.30
N VAL A 20 -10.70 -1.23 0.27
CA VAL A 20 -9.69 -2.04 -0.42
C VAL A 20 -8.29 -1.63 0.07
N VAL A 21 -7.62 -2.54 0.76
CA VAL A 21 -6.23 -2.43 1.17
C VAL A 21 -5.36 -3.09 0.12
N THR A 22 -4.61 -2.26 -0.61
CA THR A 22 -3.71 -2.71 -1.67
C THR A 22 -2.29 -2.79 -1.16
N LEU A 23 -1.66 -3.94 -1.37
CA LEU A 23 -0.23 -4.16 -1.10
C LEU A 23 0.54 -4.12 -2.40
N ASP A 24 1.61 -3.34 -2.40
CA ASP A 24 2.51 -3.23 -3.53
C ASP A 24 3.42 -4.46 -3.63
N TYR A 25 3.38 -5.14 -4.78
CA TYR A 25 4.31 -6.21 -5.17
C TYR A 25 5.25 -5.78 -6.31
N PHE A 26 5.14 -4.52 -6.75
CA PHE A 26 5.92 -3.99 -7.87
C PHE A 26 7.30 -3.52 -7.41
N PHE A 27 7.36 -2.76 -6.31
CA PHE A 27 8.59 -2.23 -5.71
C PHE A 27 9.27 -3.25 -4.79
N ASN A 28 8.51 -4.00 -3.99
CA ASN A 28 9.02 -5.15 -3.24
C ASN A 28 8.77 -6.44 -4.03
N ARG A 29 9.85 -7.06 -4.51
CA ARG A 29 9.81 -8.11 -5.54
C ARG A 29 10.82 -9.23 -5.29
N GLU A 30 10.85 -9.67 -4.04
CA GLU A 30 11.72 -10.75 -3.63
C GLU A 30 11.18 -12.14 -4.00
N PHE A 31 12.12 -13.01 -4.41
CA PHE A 31 11.83 -14.40 -4.75
C PHE A 31 12.78 -15.35 -4.04
N ARG A 32 12.24 -16.47 -3.56
CA ARG A 32 13.03 -17.58 -3.00
C ARG A 32 12.78 -18.86 -3.79
N LYS A 33 13.65 -19.83 -3.58
CA LYS A 33 13.42 -21.21 -4.02
C LYS A 33 12.52 -21.90 -3.00
N SER A 34 11.37 -22.40 -3.46
CA SER A 34 10.49 -23.23 -2.66
C SER A 34 11.13 -24.59 -2.38
N LYS A 35 10.51 -25.38 -1.49
CA LYS A 35 10.95 -26.77 -1.20
C LYS A 35 10.92 -27.68 -2.44
N THR A 36 10.16 -27.32 -3.47
CA THR A 36 10.09 -28.04 -4.75
C THR A 36 11.05 -27.49 -5.81
N GLY A 37 11.91 -26.53 -5.45
CA GLY A 37 12.88 -25.90 -6.34
C GLY A 37 12.30 -24.82 -7.26
N GLN A 38 10.99 -24.57 -7.19
CA GLN A 38 10.32 -23.54 -7.97
C GLN A 38 10.58 -22.16 -7.38
N SER A 39 10.63 -21.13 -8.23
CA SER A 39 10.72 -19.75 -7.76
C SER A 39 9.37 -19.31 -7.23
N GLU A 40 9.30 -18.84 -5.99
CA GLU A 40 8.09 -18.29 -5.39
C GLU A 40 8.37 -16.90 -4.83
N ARG A 41 7.39 -16.01 -4.94
CA ARG A 41 7.44 -14.69 -4.30
C ARG A 41 7.30 -14.89 -2.80
N PHE A 42 8.08 -14.16 -2.02
CA PHE A 42 8.03 -14.19 -0.56
C PHE A 42 8.39 -12.81 -0.01
N HIS A 43 8.33 -12.68 1.32
CA HIS A 43 8.66 -11.48 2.06
C HIS A 43 7.61 -10.37 1.86
N TYR A 44 7.02 -9.94 2.98
CA TYR A 44 5.99 -8.91 3.04
C TYR A 44 4.79 -9.10 2.11
N THR A 45 4.41 -10.35 1.81
CA THR A 45 3.21 -10.67 1.01
C THR A 45 2.02 -11.05 1.89
N TRP A 46 0.80 -10.92 1.36
CA TRP A 46 -0.42 -11.38 2.03
C TRP A 46 -0.44 -12.90 2.24
N GLU A 47 0.19 -13.65 1.35
CA GLU A 47 0.20 -15.12 1.34
C GLU A 47 1.28 -15.70 2.26
N ASP A 48 2.30 -14.92 2.62
CA ASP A 48 3.40 -15.41 3.46
C ASP A 48 2.96 -15.50 4.94
N THR A 49 2.84 -16.75 5.41
CA THR A 49 2.46 -17.10 6.78
C THR A 49 3.65 -17.25 7.73
N ALA A 50 4.89 -17.10 7.25
CA ALA A 50 6.04 -17.02 8.13
C ALA A 50 6.14 -15.63 8.77
N GLN A 51 7.07 -15.48 9.73
CA GLN A 51 7.37 -14.19 10.38
C GLN A 51 8.03 -13.16 9.44
N THR A 52 8.04 -13.43 8.14
CA THR A 52 8.51 -12.60 7.04
C THR A 52 7.36 -11.96 6.27
N GLY A 53 6.10 -12.38 6.49
CA GLY A 53 4.95 -11.98 5.69
C GLY A 53 3.93 -11.08 6.39
N PHE A 54 2.91 -10.69 5.63
CA PHE A 54 1.78 -9.86 6.08
C PHE A 54 0.46 -10.63 6.18
N SER A 55 0.48 -11.96 6.17
CA SER A 55 -0.73 -12.78 6.32
C SER A 55 -1.57 -12.44 7.57
N ILE A 56 -0.93 -12.12 8.69
CA ILE A 56 -1.62 -11.67 9.92
C ILE A 56 -2.32 -10.33 9.69
N TRP A 57 -1.63 -9.35 9.10
CA TRP A 57 -2.24 -8.06 8.77
C TRP A 57 -3.39 -8.23 7.77
N GLY A 58 -3.20 -9.05 6.75
CA GLY A 58 -4.25 -9.36 5.78
C GLY A 58 -5.47 -9.99 6.44
N HIS A 59 -5.27 -10.91 7.38
CA HIS A 59 -6.35 -11.48 8.18
C HIS A 59 -7.06 -10.41 9.02
N LEU A 60 -6.33 -9.54 9.70
CA LEU A 60 -6.93 -8.46 10.51
C LEU A 60 -7.76 -7.48 9.67
N PHE A 61 -7.26 -7.08 8.49
CA PHE A 61 -8.02 -6.22 7.56
C PHE A 61 -9.32 -6.89 7.11
N ARG A 62 -9.24 -8.16 6.69
CA ARG A 62 -10.43 -8.93 6.25
C ARG A 62 -11.42 -9.16 7.37
N SER A 63 -10.94 -9.50 8.57
CA SER A 63 -11.77 -9.64 9.77
C SER A 63 -12.45 -8.33 10.18
N SER A 64 -11.90 -7.18 9.76
CA SER A 64 -12.50 -5.86 9.95
C SER A 64 -13.43 -5.42 8.80
N GLY A 65 -13.68 -6.29 7.82
CA GLY A 65 -14.58 -6.01 6.69
C GLY A 65 -13.93 -5.33 5.48
N ALA A 66 -12.59 -5.28 5.42
CA ALA A 66 -11.85 -4.77 4.27
C ALA A 66 -11.53 -5.90 3.27
N GLU A 67 -11.35 -5.57 2.00
CA GLU A 67 -10.72 -6.44 1.00
C GLU A 67 -9.21 -6.21 1.00
N THR A 68 -8.44 -7.27 0.81
CA THR A 68 -6.98 -7.18 0.61
C THR A 68 -6.64 -7.62 -0.80
N VAL A 69 -5.98 -6.76 -1.56
CA VAL A 69 -5.50 -7.05 -2.91
C VAL A 69 -4.02 -6.78 -3.02
N SER A 70 -3.35 -7.41 -3.98
CA SER A 70 -1.96 -7.13 -4.33
C SER A 70 -1.87 -6.54 -5.74
N LYS A 71 -0.83 -5.76 -6.01
CA LYS A 71 -0.55 -5.21 -7.35
C LYS A 71 0.91 -5.40 -7.72
N ASP A 72 1.13 -6.17 -8.80
CA ASP A 72 2.46 -6.40 -9.41
C ASP A 72 2.73 -5.43 -10.59
N ALA A 73 1.89 -4.41 -10.75
CA ALA A 73 2.04 -3.40 -11.78
C ALA A 73 2.42 -2.06 -11.17
N ALA A 74 3.21 -1.27 -11.90
CA ALA A 74 3.60 0.07 -11.50
C ALA A 74 2.35 0.92 -11.13
N PRO A 75 2.44 1.78 -10.10
CA PRO A 75 1.32 2.62 -9.70
C PRO A 75 1.02 3.66 -10.79
N THR A 76 -0.23 3.65 -11.24
CA THR A 76 -0.80 4.65 -12.16
C THR A 76 -2.12 5.16 -11.58
N ALA A 77 -2.60 6.30 -12.05
CA ALA A 77 -3.91 6.81 -11.64
C ALA A 77 -5.04 5.80 -11.90
N ALA A 78 -4.97 5.06 -13.02
CA ALA A 78 -5.93 4.02 -13.34
C ALA A 78 -5.84 2.82 -12.37
N ASN A 79 -4.63 2.36 -12.08
CA ASN A 79 -4.43 1.15 -11.28
C ASN A 79 -4.61 1.37 -9.78
N LEU A 80 -4.49 2.61 -9.28
CA LEU A 80 -4.80 2.97 -7.89
C LEU A 80 -6.28 3.32 -7.68
N LYS A 81 -7.06 3.45 -8.76
CA LYS A 81 -8.50 3.67 -8.65
C LYS A 81 -9.14 2.47 -7.97
N GLY A 82 -9.95 2.73 -6.95
CA GLY A 82 -10.61 1.70 -6.14
C GLY A 82 -9.77 1.20 -4.97
N SER A 83 -8.48 1.53 -4.88
CA SER A 83 -7.69 1.33 -3.66
C SER A 83 -7.99 2.46 -2.67
N ASN A 84 -8.32 2.11 -1.42
CA ASN A 84 -8.49 3.09 -0.34
C ASN A 84 -7.18 3.27 0.43
N VAL A 85 -6.47 2.17 0.67
CA VAL A 85 -5.16 2.15 1.30
C VAL A 85 -4.17 1.53 0.32
N TYR A 86 -2.97 2.11 0.23
CA TYR A 86 -1.87 1.55 -0.56
C TYR A 86 -0.63 1.46 0.31
N ILE A 87 -0.10 0.26 0.45
CA ILE A 87 1.04 -0.06 1.29
C ILE A 87 2.23 -0.33 0.38
N ILE A 88 3.29 0.46 0.54
CA ILE A 88 4.60 0.19 -0.05
C ILE A 88 5.54 -0.14 1.09
N VAL A 89 6.06 -1.36 1.05
CA VAL A 89 7.03 -1.90 1.99
C VAL A 89 8.31 -2.20 1.24
N ASP A 90 9.45 -1.99 1.89
CA ASP A 90 10.79 -2.42 1.48
C ASP A 90 11.05 -2.46 -0.04
N PRO A 91 11.05 -1.32 -0.74
CA PRO A 91 11.43 -1.30 -2.16
C PRO A 91 12.82 -1.88 -2.38
N ASP A 92 12.88 -2.90 -3.23
CA ASP A 92 14.07 -3.70 -3.46
C ASP A 92 15.27 -2.87 -3.92
N THR A 93 16.44 -3.33 -3.52
CA THR A 93 17.72 -2.95 -4.09
C THR A 93 18.22 -4.00 -5.11
N GLU A 94 19.24 -3.67 -5.90
CA GLU A 94 19.92 -4.62 -6.80
C GLU A 94 20.50 -5.84 -6.07
N LYS A 95 20.73 -5.73 -4.77
CA LYS A 95 21.25 -6.81 -3.91
C LYS A 95 20.19 -7.90 -3.67
N GLU A 96 18.93 -7.51 -3.61
CA GLU A 96 17.81 -8.41 -3.30
C GLU A 96 17.17 -8.97 -4.55
N THR A 97 17.00 -8.10 -5.56
CA THR A 97 16.41 -8.46 -6.83
C THR A 97 17.30 -7.95 -7.95
N GLY A 98 17.76 -8.86 -8.82
CA GLY A 98 18.73 -8.51 -9.87
C GLY A 98 18.24 -7.45 -10.88
N GLN A 99 16.94 -7.12 -10.89
CA GLN A 99 16.35 -6.02 -11.63
C GLN A 99 15.25 -5.34 -10.77
N PRO A 100 15.62 -4.46 -9.82
CA PRO A 100 14.65 -3.80 -8.96
C PRO A 100 13.86 -2.74 -9.75
N ASN A 101 12.59 -2.58 -9.39
CA ASN A 101 11.77 -1.52 -9.97
C ASN A 101 11.96 -0.25 -9.13
N TYR A 102 12.82 0.67 -9.53
CA TYR A 102 13.01 1.89 -8.74
C TYR A 102 11.80 2.83 -8.78
N ILE A 103 11.55 3.54 -7.67
CA ILE A 103 10.54 4.59 -7.61
C ILE A 103 10.97 5.77 -8.50
N GLN A 104 10.26 5.96 -9.62
CA GLN A 104 10.49 7.02 -10.58
C GLN A 104 9.50 8.19 -10.39
N LYS A 105 9.81 9.34 -11.01
CA LYS A 105 9.00 10.58 -10.88
C LYS A 105 7.53 10.41 -11.25
N ASN A 106 7.22 9.59 -12.25
CA ASN A 106 5.85 9.27 -12.67
C ASN A 106 5.10 8.50 -11.57
N HIS A 107 5.75 7.53 -10.91
CA HIS A 107 5.17 6.82 -9.78
C HIS A 107 4.90 7.79 -8.61
N ILE A 108 5.81 8.73 -8.39
CA ILE A 108 5.67 9.80 -7.39
C ILE A 108 4.40 10.59 -7.65
N ARG A 109 4.27 11.13 -8.86
CA ARG A 109 3.10 11.90 -9.27
C ARG A 109 1.79 11.12 -9.10
N ALA A 110 1.72 9.89 -9.61
CA ALA A 110 0.50 9.08 -9.56
C ALA A 110 0.01 8.83 -8.13
N ILE A 111 0.90 8.47 -7.21
CA ILE A 111 0.51 8.26 -5.80
C ILE A 111 0.17 9.59 -5.14
N SER A 112 0.95 10.65 -5.36
CA SER A 112 0.67 11.96 -4.75
C SER A 112 -0.70 12.50 -5.18
N ASP A 113 -1.07 12.36 -6.44
CA ASP A 113 -2.38 12.77 -6.96
C ASP A 113 -3.51 11.89 -6.38
N TRP A 114 -3.27 10.59 -6.20
CA TRP A 114 -4.19 9.67 -5.54
C TRP A 114 -4.38 9.99 -4.04
N VAL A 115 -3.31 10.30 -3.29
CA VAL A 115 -3.38 10.72 -1.88
C VAL A 115 -4.17 12.02 -1.74
N LYS A 116 -3.92 13.01 -2.61
CA LYS A 116 -4.70 14.26 -2.64
C LYS A 116 -6.19 14.04 -2.89
N SER A 117 -6.55 12.91 -3.51
CA SER A 117 -7.93 12.52 -3.77
C SER A 117 -8.54 11.70 -2.62
N GLY A 118 -7.88 11.60 -1.47
CA GLY A 118 -8.37 10.92 -0.27
C GLY A 118 -7.80 9.52 -0.02
N GLY A 119 -6.84 9.07 -0.85
CA GLY A 119 -6.14 7.81 -0.63
C GLY A 119 -5.19 7.84 0.57
N VAL A 120 -5.08 6.73 1.30
CA VAL A 120 -4.18 6.61 2.45
C VAL A 120 -2.92 5.82 2.07
N LEU A 121 -1.77 6.51 2.04
CA LEU A 121 -0.48 5.89 1.76
C LEU A 121 0.21 5.44 3.05
N VAL A 122 0.59 4.16 3.09
CA VAL A 122 1.49 3.61 4.13
C VAL A 122 2.84 3.33 3.48
N LEU A 123 3.89 3.94 4.03
CA LEU A 123 5.27 3.76 3.59
C LEU A 123 6.08 3.12 4.71
N MET A 124 6.66 1.97 4.43
CA MET A 124 7.53 1.23 5.36
C MET A 124 8.87 0.94 4.67
N ALA A 125 9.94 1.55 5.17
CA ALA A 125 11.29 1.15 4.79
C ALA A 125 11.81 0.11 5.78
N ASN A 126 12.63 -0.80 5.30
CA ASN A 126 13.54 -1.63 6.07
C ASN A 126 14.84 -0.86 6.35
N ASP A 127 15.83 -1.53 6.94
CA ASP A 127 17.11 -0.92 7.26
C ASP A 127 17.85 -0.41 6.01
N SER A 128 18.77 0.55 6.21
CA SER A 128 19.43 1.24 5.11
C SER A 128 20.31 0.35 4.22
N ALA A 129 20.58 -0.89 4.62
CA ALA A 129 21.33 -1.84 3.81
C ALA A 129 20.43 -2.69 2.89
N ASN A 130 19.11 -2.64 3.08
CA ASN A 130 18.13 -3.48 2.39
C ASN A 130 17.01 -2.66 1.71
N THR A 131 16.76 -1.41 2.07
CA THR A 131 15.81 -0.56 1.32
C THR A 131 16.50 0.44 0.40
N GLU A 132 15.92 0.66 -0.79
CA GLU A 132 16.30 1.78 -1.66
C GLU A 132 15.86 3.13 -1.05
N LEU A 133 16.67 3.68 -0.16
CA LEU A 133 16.31 4.90 0.58
C LEU A 133 16.35 6.18 -0.26
N LYS A 134 17.13 6.23 -1.35
CA LYS A 134 17.41 7.47 -2.08
C LYS A 134 16.19 7.97 -2.86
N HIS A 135 15.38 7.10 -3.47
CA HIS A 135 14.11 7.49 -4.09
C HIS A 135 12.94 7.37 -3.13
N PHE A 136 12.98 6.43 -2.18
CA PHE A 136 11.96 6.33 -1.14
C PHE A 136 11.82 7.62 -0.31
N ASN A 137 12.95 8.22 0.11
CA ASN A 137 12.93 9.46 0.88
C ASN A 137 12.46 10.69 0.08
N LYS A 138 12.60 10.70 -1.26
CA LYS A 138 12.05 11.77 -2.09
C LYS A 138 10.52 11.84 -1.99
N ARG A 139 9.84 10.73 -1.70
CA ARG A 139 8.39 10.74 -1.43
C ARG A 139 8.06 11.31 -0.07
N LYS A 140 8.79 10.92 0.98
CA LYS A 140 8.59 11.42 2.36
C LYS A 140 8.63 12.96 2.40
N LEU A 141 9.52 13.57 1.62
CA LEU A 141 9.64 15.03 1.54
C LEU A 141 8.50 15.70 0.76
N GLN A 142 7.89 15.04 -0.23
CA GLN A 142 6.74 15.59 -0.95
C GLN A 142 5.42 15.39 -0.21
N SER A 143 5.29 14.33 0.60
CA SER A 143 4.15 14.11 1.50
C SER A 143 4.21 14.93 2.79
N LEU A 144 5.28 15.72 3.02
CA LEU A 144 5.35 16.67 4.13
C LEU A 144 5.04 18.11 3.69
N ASN A 145 4.95 18.37 2.38
CA ASN A 145 4.54 19.65 1.81
C ASN A 145 3.01 19.75 1.60
N PHE A 146 2.24 19.13 2.49
CA PHE A 146 0.80 19.43 2.60
C PHE A 146 0.64 20.67 3.48
N SER A 147 0.66 21.83 2.86
CA SER A 147 0.20 23.11 3.43
C SER A 147 -0.60 23.86 2.39
#